data_AF-A0A7C9CMV2-F1
#
_entry.id   AF-A0A7C9CMV2-F1
#
_cell.length_a   1.000
_cell.length_b   1.000
_cell.length_c   1.000
_cell.angle_alpha   90.00
_cell.angle_beta   90.00
_cell.angle_gamma   90.00
#
_symmetry.space_group_name_H-M   'P 1'
#
loop_
_entity.id
_entity.type
_entity.pdbx_description
1 polymer ?
#
loop_
_entity_poly.entity_id
_entity_poly.type
_entity_poly.pdbx_seq_one_letter_code
_entity_poly.pdbx_strand_id
1 'polypeptide(L)'
;KHFELLLLRYCLLRFSFSFQATIAVGGQTLNAITIEHFILRLPFYVRQGNKKAARGDELKASNMFGLECSEPLVTFALSCGSWSSPALKVYTASQIESELEAAKREFLQAAVGISKSDKLVVPKLLEWYQLDFAKDFESMLDWVCLQLPDELRKEALSCLGRKSKQPLSEIVEVVPYDFTFRYLLQP
;
A
#
# COMPACT_ATOMS: atom_id res chain seq x y z
N LYS A 1 -7.39 -12.26 -12.28
CA LYS A 1 -6.58 -13.45 -12.65
C LYS A 1 -5.07 -13.22 -12.73
N HIS A 2 -4.53 -12.39 -13.65
CA HIS A 2 -3.05 -12.21 -13.76
C HIS A 2 -2.45 -11.55 -12.50
N PHE A 3 -3.14 -10.52 -11.99
CA PHE A 3 -2.81 -9.84 -10.72
C PHE A 3 -2.76 -10.79 -9.51
N GLU A 4 -3.76 -11.66 -9.38
CA GLU A 4 -3.93 -12.58 -8.25
C GLU A 4 -2.78 -13.60 -8.17
N LEU A 5 -2.41 -14.17 -9.32
CA LEU A 5 -1.29 -15.09 -9.46
C LEU A 5 0.06 -14.41 -9.19
N LEU A 6 0.22 -13.16 -9.59
CA LEU A 6 1.42 -12.37 -9.31
C LEU A 6 1.54 -12.02 -7.83
N LEU A 7 0.44 -11.67 -7.17
CA LEU A 7 0.43 -11.35 -5.74
C LEU A 7 0.76 -12.57 -4.88
N LEU A 8 0.16 -13.72 -5.20
CA LEU A 8 0.49 -15.01 -4.62
C LEU A 8 1.98 -15.34 -4.72
N ARG A 9 2.55 -15.15 -5.92
CA ARG A 9 3.97 -15.42 -6.17
C ARG A 9 4.89 -14.38 -5.52
N TYR A 10 4.47 -13.12 -5.44
CA TYR A 10 5.20 -12.07 -4.72
C TYR A 10 5.30 -12.38 -3.23
N CYS A 11 4.18 -12.76 -2.59
CA CYS A 11 4.16 -13.14 -1.17
C CYS A 11 5.16 -14.27 -0.89
N LEU A 12 5.21 -15.29 -1.75
CA LEU A 12 6.19 -16.38 -1.65
C LEU A 12 7.64 -15.89 -1.84
N LEU A 13 7.88 -14.96 -2.77
CA LEU A 13 9.20 -14.42 -3.01
C LEU A 13 9.72 -13.57 -1.84
N ARG A 14 8.85 -12.72 -1.26
CA ARG A 14 9.18 -11.85 -0.13
C ARG A 14 9.40 -12.67 1.15
N PHE A 15 8.71 -13.80 1.31
CA PHE A 15 8.93 -14.74 2.42
C PHE A 15 10.34 -15.35 2.41
N SER A 16 10.99 -15.46 1.25
CA SER A 16 12.35 -16.02 1.13
C SER A 16 13.45 -15.14 1.75
N PHE A 17 13.12 -13.97 2.33
CA PHE A 17 13.99 -13.03 3.08
C PHE A 17 15.26 -12.52 2.35
N SER A 18 15.50 -12.94 1.11
CA SER A 18 16.63 -12.51 0.29
C SER A 18 16.17 -11.53 -0.78
N PHE A 19 16.70 -10.31 -0.75
CA PHE A 19 16.52 -9.32 -1.82
C PHE A 19 17.04 -9.80 -3.19
N GLN A 20 17.81 -10.89 -3.23
CA GLN A 20 18.31 -11.52 -4.45
C GLN A 20 17.41 -12.67 -4.93
N ALA A 21 16.36 -13.01 -4.20
CA ALA A 21 15.46 -14.06 -4.62
C ALA A 21 14.71 -13.62 -5.89
N THR A 22 14.60 -14.54 -6.84
CA THR A 22 13.92 -14.31 -8.12
C THR A 22 12.92 -15.43 -8.41
N ILE A 23 11.88 -15.12 -9.18
CA ILE A 23 10.89 -16.08 -9.66
C ILE A 23 10.81 -16.05 -11.18
N ALA A 24 10.55 -17.22 -11.77
CA ALA A 24 10.24 -17.33 -13.19
C ALA A 24 8.73 -17.10 -13.41
N VAL A 25 8.38 -16.04 -14.16
CA VAL A 25 7.01 -15.74 -14.59
C VAL A 25 7.01 -15.55 -16.10
N GLY A 26 6.23 -16.34 -16.83
CA GLY A 26 6.12 -16.21 -18.29
C GLY A 26 7.47 -16.30 -19.05
N GLY A 27 8.44 -17.05 -18.50
CA GLY A 27 9.78 -17.17 -19.08
C GLY A 27 10.75 -16.03 -18.76
N GLN A 28 10.37 -15.06 -17.92
CA GLN A 28 11.23 -13.99 -17.41
C GLN A 28 11.58 -14.23 -15.94
N THR A 29 12.81 -13.90 -15.55
CA THR A 29 13.28 -13.98 -14.16
C THR A 29 13.09 -12.62 -13.49
N LEU A 30 12.21 -12.54 -12.50
CA LEU A 30 11.82 -11.29 -11.86
C LEU A 30 12.16 -11.31 -10.37
N ASN A 31 12.72 -10.21 -9.85
CA ASN A 31 12.93 -10.02 -8.41
C ASN A 31 11.73 -9.30 -7.76
N ALA A 32 11.71 -9.24 -6.43
CA ALA A 32 10.61 -8.64 -5.68
C ALA A 32 10.43 -7.13 -5.97
N ILE A 33 11.52 -6.39 -6.22
CA ILE A 33 11.48 -4.96 -6.53
C ILE A 33 10.81 -4.74 -7.89
N THR A 34 11.18 -5.54 -8.89
CA THR A 34 10.59 -5.46 -10.24
C THR A 34 9.10 -5.75 -10.19
N ILE A 35 8.69 -6.82 -9.48
CA ILE A 35 7.28 -7.18 -9.35
C ILE A 35 6.50 -6.08 -8.61
N GLU A 36 7.03 -5.56 -7.52
CA GLU A 36 6.36 -4.52 -6.74
C GLU A 36 6.20 -3.21 -7.51
N HIS A 37 7.28 -2.68 -8.08
CA HIS A 37 7.29 -1.30 -8.60
C HIS A 37 6.97 -1.16 -10.09
N PHE A 38 7.12 -2.24 -10.88
CA PHE A 38 6.97 -2.18 -12.34
C PHE A 38 5.83 -3.06 -12.86
N ILE A 39 5.29 -3.96 -12.03
CA ILE A 39 4.18 -4.84 -12.38
C ILE A 39 2.95 -4.53 -11.54
N LEU A 40 3.06 -4.65 -10.20
CA LEU A 40 1.91 -4.52 -9.29
C LEU A 40 1.55 -3.06 -9.05
N ARG A 41 2.54 -2.21 -8.75
CA ARG A 41 2.35 -0.77 -8.79
C ARG A 41 2.55 -0.31 -10.20
N LEU A 42 1.57 0.44 -10.71
CA LEU A 42 1.71 1.03 -12.02
C LEU A 42 2.84 2.07 -11.92
N PRO A 43 3.86 2.01 -12.79
CA PRO A 43 4.82 3.08 -12.97
C PRO A 43 4.18 4.46 -12.99
N PHE A 44 4.25 5.22 -11.88
CA PHE A 44 3.84 6.63 -11.86
C PHE A 44 4.51 7.43 -13.00
N TYR A 45 5.72 7.02 -13.38
CA TYR A 45 6.53 7.56 -14.48
C TYR A 45 5.90 7.36 -15.88
N VAL A 46 5.01 6.39 -16.07
CA VAL A 46 4.31 6.16 -17.34
C VAL A 46 3.08 7.07 -17.49
N ARG A 47 2.42 7.47 -16.39
CA ARG A 47 1.27 8.39 -16.44
C ARG A 47 1.66 9.85 -16.72
N GLN A 48 2.91 10.25 -16.47
CA GLN A 48 3.41 11.62 -16.76
C GLN A 48 4.34 11.70 -17.99
N GLY A 49 4.41 10.67 -18.85
CA GLY A 49 5.16 10.75 -20.11
C GLY A 49 6.68 10.72 -20.00
N ASN A 50 7.26 10.58 -18.80
CA ASN A 50 8.71 10.51 -18.61
C ASN A 50 9.22 9.06 -18.59
N LYS A 51 9.36 8.47 -19.77
CA LYS A 51 9.93 7.13 -20.02
C LYS A 51 11.44 6.98 -19.68
N LYS A 52 12.05 7.92 -18.96
CA LYS A 52 13.52 8.02 -18.80
C LYS A 52 14.10 7.23 -17.62
N ALA A 53 13.27 6.67 -16.73
CA ALA A 53 13.75 6.01 -15.51
C ALA A 53 13.82 4.48 -15.57
N ALA A 54 12.99 3.80 -16.38
CA ALA A 54 13.00 2.35 -16.50
C ALA A 54 13.99 1.89 -17.58
N ARG A 55 14.99 1.08 -17.22
CA ARG A 55 15.95 0.51 -18.19
C ARG A 55 15.51 -0.89 -18.61
N GLY A 56 15.57 -1.16 -19.91
CA GLY A 56 15.59 -2.49 -20.51
C GLY A 56 14.53 -3.47 -19.99
N ASP A 57 14.94 -4.32 -19.05
CA ASP A 57 14.15 -5.47 -18.60
C ASP A 57 12.99 -5.09 -17.67
N GLU A 58 13.09 -3.97 -16.95
CA GLU A 58 11.97 -3.43 -16.15
C GLU A 58 10.82 -2.94 -17.04
N LEU A 59 11.17 -2.27 -18.15
CA LEU A 59 10.20 -1.79 -19.15
C LEU A 59 9.55 -2.96 -19.90
N LYS A 60 10.32 -4.02 -20.20
CA LYS A 60 9.78 -5.26 -20.78
C LYS A 60 8.82 -5.96 -19.82
N ALA A 61 9.20 -6.12 -18.55
CA ALA A 61 8.35 -6.74 -17.54
C ALA A 61 7.04 -5.95 -17.34
N SER A 62 7.12 -4.62 -17.29
CA SER A 62 5.94 -3.76 -17.22
C SER A 62 5.06 -3.87 -18.46
N ASN A 63 5.62 -3.89 -19.67
CA ASN A 63 4.84 -4.05 -20.90
C ASN A 63 4.20 -5.44 -21.04
N MET A 64 4.84 -6.49 -20.51
CA MET A 64 4.35 -7.88 -20.64
C MET A 64 3.38 -8.29 -19.54
N PHE A 65 3.60 -7.81 -18.31
CA PHE A 65 2.88 -8.27 -17.11
C PHE A 65 2.18 -7.14 -16.35
N GLY A 66 2.45 -5.88 -16.71
CA GLY A 66 1.89 -4.72 -16.02
C GLY A 66 0.38 -4.69 -16.09
N LEU A 67 -0.22 -4.15 -15.03
CA LEU A 67 -1.66 -3.99 -14.94
C LEU A 67 -2.11 -2.78 -15.77
N GLU A 68 -3.34 -2.84 -16.29
CA GLU A 68 -3.95 -1.72 -17.02
C GLU A 68 -4.22 -0.51 -16.10
N CYS A 69 -4.51 -0.80 -14.82
CA CYS A 69 -4.77 0.18 -13.77
C CYS A 69 -3.94 -0.13 -12.52
N SER A 70 -3.57 0.90 -11.75
CA SER A 70 -2.88 0.70 -10.47
C SER A 70 -3.89 0.13 -9.49
N GLU A 71 -3.57 -0.99 -8.86
CA GLU A 71 -4.44 -1.61 -7.87
C GLU A 71 -4.19 -0.97 -6.50
N PRO A 72 -5.08 -0.11 -5.99
CA PRO A 72 -4.86 0.62 -4.73
C PRO A 72 -4.64 -0.33 -3.55
N LEU A 73 -5.22 -1.53 -3.62
CA LEU A 73 -5.11 -2.53 -2.55
C LEU A 73 -3.71 -3.16 -2.43
N VAL A 74 -2.84 -2.97 -3.42
CA VAL A 74 -1.48 -3.51 -3.41
C VAL A 74 -0.72 -3.10 -2.16
N THR A 75 -0.84 -1.84 -1.71
CA THR A 75 -0.10 -1.35 -0.53
C THR A 75 -0.47 -2.10 0.75
N PHE A 76 -1.69 -2.64 0.86
CA PHE A 76 -2.12 -3.44 2.01
C PHE A 76 -1.78 -4.92 1.85
N ALA A 77 -1.48 -5.36 0.63
CA ALA A 77 -1.05 -6.72 0.34
C ALA A 77 0.44 -6.95 0.61
N LEU A 78 1.27 -5.94 0.34
CA LEU A 78 2.72 -6.04 0.45
C LEU A 78 3.15 -5.77 1.88
N SER A 79 3.47 -6.84 2.62
CA SER A 79 4.08 -6.76 3.94
C SER A 79 5.59 -6.99 3.86
N CYS A 80 6.36 -6.21 4.62
CA CYS A 80 7.78 -6.45 4.86
C CYS A 80 8.06 -7.00 6.27
N GLY A 81 7.01 -7.31 7.05
CA GLY A 81 7.12 -7.84 8.41
C GLY A 81 7.54 -6.83 9.47
N SER A 82 7.53 -5.53 9.15
CA SER A 82 7.83 -4.46 10.10
C SER A 82 6.59 -4.06 10.91
N TRP A 83 6.80 -3.38 12.04
CA TRP A 83 5.74 -2.90 12.92
C TRP A 83 4.74 -1.98 12.20
N SER A 84 5.22 -1.12 11.30
CA SER A 84 4.38 -0.19 10.55
C SER A 84 3.87 -0.75 9.21
N SER A 85 4.16 -2.02 8.89
CA SER A 85 3.64 -2.67 7.68
C SER A 85 2.30 -3.38 7.91
N PRO A 86 1.51 -3.62 6.85
CA PRO A 86 0.35 -4.50 6.93
C PRO A 86 0.73 -5.90 7.42
N ALA A 87 -0.23 -6.62 7.99
CA ALA A 87 -0.02 -8.01 8.39
C ALA A 87 0.36 -8.87 7.17
N LEU A 88 1.35 -9.74 7.34
CA LEU A 88 1.69 -10.73 6.32
C LEU A 88 0.53 -11.73 6.19
N LYS A 89 0.00 -11.87 4.98
CA LYS A 89 -1.09 -12.79 4.68
C LYS A 89 -0.77 -13.62 3.44
N VAL A 90 -1.27 -14.85 3.44
CA VAL A 90 -1.34 -15.69 2.24
C VAL A 90 -2.72 -15.54 1.66
N TYR A 91 -2.79 -15.16 0.38
CA TYR A 91 -4.04 -14.90 -0.30
C TYR A 91 -4.51 -16.13 -1.09
N THR A 92 -5.80 -16.24 -1.38
CA THR A 92 -6.38 -17.29 -2.21
C THR A 92 -6.89 -16.67 -3.49
N ALA A 93 -6.48 -17.19 -4.66
CA ALA A 93 -6.84 -16.60 -5.95
C ALA A 93 -8.37 -16.42 -6.13
N SER A 94 -9.18 -17.36 -5.63
CA SER A 94 -10.65 -17.30 -5.72
C SER A 94 -11.30 -16.27 -4.78
N GLN A 95 -10.60 -15.75 -3.77
CA GLN A 95 -11.12 -14.82 -2.75
C GLN A 95 -10.27 -13.56 -2.61
N ILE A 96 -9.34 -13.34 -3.53
CA ILE A 96 -8.33 -12.29 -3.48
C ILE A 96 -8.92 -10.89 -3.24
N GLU A 97 -10.02 -10.55 -3.90
CA GLU A 97 -10.65 -9.24 -3.76
C GLU A 97 -11.16 -9.01 -2.33
N SER A 98 -11.87 -10.00 -1.76
CA SER A 98 -12.42 -9.90 -0.41
C SER A 98 -11.33 -9.94 0.66
N GLU A 99 -10.30 -10.76 0.48
CA GLU A 99 -9.14 -10.85 1.38
C GLU A 99 -8.30 -9.57 1.36
N LEU A 100 -8.10 -8.95 0.20
CA LEU A 100 -7.40 -7.67 0.08
C LEU A 100 -8.19 -6.52 0.72
N GLU A 101 -9.50 -6.50 0.50
CA GLU A 101 -10.39 -5.57 1.16
C GLU A 101 -10.39 -5.73 2.69
N ALA A 102 -10.31 -6.97 3.17
CA ALA A 102 -10.15 -7.25 4.60
C ALA A 102 -8.79 -6.77 5.13
N ALA A 103 -7.69 -7.06 4.41
CA ALA A 103 -6.34 -6.61 4.77
C ALA A 103 -6.24 -5.08 4.87
N LYS A 104 -6.83 -4.34 3.91
CA LYS A 104 -6.94 -2.88 3.96
C LYS A 104 -7.68 -2.43 5.23
N ARG A 105 -8.88 -2.97 5.48
CA ARG A 105 -9.70 -2.57 6.63
C ARG A 105 -8.96 -2.80 7.95
N GLU A 106 -8.38 -3.97 8.14
CA GLU A 106 -7.63 -4.31 9.35
C GLU A 106 -6.43 -3.38 9.57
N PHE A 107 -5.64 -3.12 8.51
CA PHE A 107 -4.50 -2.22 8.62
C PHE A 107 -4.94 -0.80 8.98
N LEU A 108 -5.95 -0.24 8.29
CA LEU A 108 -6.42 1.11 8.56
C LEU A 108 -7.01 1.26 9.96
N GLN A 109 -7.79 0.27 10.42
CA GLN A 109 -8.32 0.28 11.78
C GLN A 109 -7.23 0.19 12.85
N ALA A 110 -6.13 -0.51 12.58
CA ALA A 110 -5.02 -0.64 13.52
C ALA A 110 -4.06 0.55 13.52
N ALA A 111 -3.88 1.20 12.36
CA ALA A 111 -2.83 2.20 12.15
C ALA A 111 -3.33 3.65 12.10
N VAL A 112 -4.62 3.88 11.84
CA VAL A 112 -5.25 5.20 11.81
C VAL A 112 -6.06 5.41 13.09
N GLY A 113 -5.94 6.58 13.68
CA GLY A 113 -6.65 6.90 14.92
C GLY A 113 -6.68 8.40 15.19
N ILE A 114 -7.22 8.77 16.35
CA ILE A 114 -7.20 10.16 16.84
C ILE A 114 -6.25 10.23 18.03
N SER A 115 -5.31 11.17 18.02
CA SER A 115 -4.36 11.37 19.10
C SER A 115 -5.02 12.06 20.31
N LYS A 116 -4.36 12.02 21.47
CA LYS A 116 -4.82 12.73 22.68
C LYS A 116 -4.92 14.24 22.49
N SER A 117 -4.16 14.78 21.53
CA SER A 117 -4.19 16.20 21.17
C SER A 117 -5.22 16.48 20.07
N ASP A 118 -6.17 15.57 19.86
CA ASP A 118 -7.25 15.68 18.89
C ASP A 118 -6.70 15.88 17.46
N LYS A 119 -5.72 15.06 17.07
CA LYS A 119 -5.18 15.05 15.70
C LYS A 119 -5.49 13.74 15.01
N LEU A 120 -5.77 13.78 13.71
CA LEU A 120 -5.85 12.57 12.89
C LEU A 120 -4.44 11.98 12.72
N VAL A 121 -4.26 10.78 13.24
CA VAL A 121 -3.01 10.02 13.16
C VAL A 121 -3.04 9.15 11.92
N VAL A 122 -2.04 9.30 11.05
CA VAL A 122 -1.88 8.51 9.83
C VAL A 122 -0.48 7.88 9.76
N PRO A 123 -0.33 6.62 9.32
CA PRO A 123 0.98 6.00 9.21
C PRO A 123 1.77 6.56 8.01
N LYS A 124 3.09 6.74 8.16
CA LYS A 124 4.02 7.16 7.09
C LYS A 124 3.88 6.35 5.79
N LEU A 125 3.51 5.08 5.91
CA LEU A 125 3.30 4.18 4.78
C LEU A 125 2.27 4.74 3.78
N LEU A 126 1.17 5.33 4.26
CA LEU A 126 0.14 5.91 3.38
C LEU A 126 0.63 7.18 2.69
N GLU A 127 1.51 7.95 3.33
CA GLU A 127 2.11 9.13 2.71
C GLU A 127 3.08 8.75 1.59
N TRP A 128 3.94 7.74 1.81
CA TRP A 128 4.86 7.23 0.78
C TRP A 128 4.14 6.74 -0.47
N TYR A 129 3.01 6.06 -0.28
CA TYR A 129 2.22 5.46 -1.36
C TYR A 129 0.93 6.23 -1.64
N GLN A 130 0.87 7.53 -1.31
CA GLN A 130 -0.35 8.33 -1.46
C GLN A 130 -0.96 8.24 -2.87
N LEU A 131 -0.10 8.12 -3.89
CA LEU A 131 -0.48 8.07 -5.30
C LEU A 131 -1.19 6.78 -5.71
N ASP A 132 -1.13 5.74 -4.87
CA ASP A 132 -1.92 4.52 -5.06
C ASP A 132 -3.41 4.79 -4.80
N PHE A 133 -3.74 5.82 -3.99
CA PHE A 133 -5.10 6.06 -3.50
C PHE A 133 -5.67 7.43 -3.92
N ALA A 134 -4.82 8.43 -4.10
CA ALA A 134 -5.20 9.82 -4.22
C ALA A 134 -4.19 10.66 -5.02
N LYS A 135 -4.62 11.83 -5.49
CA LYS A 135 -3.80 12.75 -6.30
C LYS A 135 -2.85 13.64 -5.48
N ASP A 136 -3.19 13.89 -4.22
CA ASP A 136 -2.47 14.76 -3.29
C ASP A 136 -2.76 14.34 -1.83
N PHE A 137 -2.02 14.93 -0.89
CA PHE A 137 -2.09 14.58 0.53
C PHE A 137 -3.48 14.83 1.13
N GLU A 138 -4.16 15.91 0.75
CA GLU A 138 -5.51 16.21 1.26
C GLU A 138 -6.52 15.19 0.79
N SER A 139 -6.48 14.86 -0.50
CA SER A 139 -7.31 13.83 -1.11
C SER A 139 -7.03 12.44 -0.51
N MET A 140 -5.80 12.19 -0.07
CA MET A 140 -5.44 10.96 0.66
C MET A 140 -6.12 10.91 2.03
N LEU A 141 -6.16 12.02 2.78
CA LEU A 141 -6.86 12.09 4.07
C LEU A 141 -8.36 11.87 3.92
N ASP A 142 -8.97 12.45 2.89
CA ASP A 142 -10.39 12.25 2.60
C ASP A 142 -10.67 10.79 2.23
N TRP A 143 -9.80 10.18 1.41
CA TRP A 143 -9.87 8.76 1.09
C TRP A 143 -9.76 7.88 2.34
N VAL A 144 -8.80 8.16 3.24
CA VAL A 144 -8.63 7.44 4.50
C VAL A 144 -9.93 7.48 5.30
N CYS A 145 -10.52 8.66 5.50
CA CYS A 145 -11.77 8.79 6.26
C CYS A 145 -12.90 7.91 5.70
N LEU A 146 -13.05 7.87 4.37
CA LEU A 146 -14.06 7.03 3.73
C LEU A 146 -13.86 5.53 3.98
N GLN A 147 -12.63 5.08 4.23
CA GLN A 147 -12.34 3.68 4.53
C GLN A 147 -12.53 3.30 6.01
N LEU A 148 -12.57 4.28 6.93
CA LEU A 148 -12.71 4.01 8.37
C LEU A 148 -14.13 3.57 8.74
N PRO A 149 -14.33 2.78 9.81
CA PRO A 149 -15.65 2.49 10.37
C PRO A 149 -16.40 3.76 10.78
N ASP A 150 -17.74 3.70 10.86
CA ASP A 150 -18.59 4.89 11.01
C ASP A 150 -18.23 5.77 12.21
N GLU A 151 -17.92 5.20 13.38
CA GLU A 151 -17.57 5.99 14.56
C GLU A 151 -16.22 6.71 14.38
N LEU A 152 -15.17 5.98 13.99
CA LEU A 152 -13.85 6.57 13.76
C LEU A 152 -13.86 7.56 12.57
N ARG A 153 -14.68 7.30 11.55
CA ARG A 153 -14.90 8.20 10.41
C ARG A 153 -15.48 9.54 10.87
N LYS A 154 -16.50 9.54 11.74
CA LYS A 154 -17.09 10.78 12.25
C LYS A 154 -16.06 11.62 13.01
N GLU A 155 -15.26 10.98 13.86
CA GLU A 155 -14.19 11.65 14.61
C GLU A 155 -13.12 12.22 13.68
N ALA A 156 -12.65 11.42 12.71
CA ALA A 156 -11.67 11.86 11.72
C ALA A 156 -12.18 13.05 10.89
N LEU A 157 -13.42 13.00 10.42
CA LEU A 157 -14.03 14.10 9.67
C LEU A 157 -14.21 15.36 10.53
N SER A 158 -14.56 15.20 11.81
CA SER A 158 -14.62 16.31 12.76
C SER A 158 -13.25 16.98 12.91
N CYS A 159 -12.19 16.19 13.04
CA CYS A 159 -10.82 16.69 13.11
C CYS A 159 -10.46 17.49 11.86
N LEU A 160 -10.68 16.91 10.68
CA LEU A 160 -10.38 17.53 9.40
C LEU A 160 -11.27 18.74 9.08
N GLY A 161 -12.46 18.87 9.68
CA GLY A 161 -13.31 20.06 9.54
C GLY A 161 -12.64 21.35 10.05
N ARG A 162 -11.64 21.22 10.94
CA ARG A 162 -10.85 22.36 11.46
C ARG A 162 -9.82 22.90 10.47
N LYS A 163 -9.58 22.23 9.32
CA LYS A 163 -8.64 22.67 8.27
C LYS A 163 -8.88 24.10 7.79
N SER A 164 -10.12 24.58 7.85
CA SER A 164 -10.48 25.97 7.50
C SER A 164 -9.96 27.03 8.48
N LYS A 165 -9.55 26.61 9.69
CA LYS A 165 -9.15 27.50 10.79
C LYS A 165 -7.69 27.33 11.22
N GLN A 166 -7.08 26.17 10.91
CA GLN A 166 -5.75 25.77 11.39
C GLN A 166 -4.96 25.08 10.27
N PRO A 167 -3.62 25.19 10.29
CA PRO A 167 -2.77 24.47 9.34
C PRO A 167 -2.84 22.95 9.53
N LEU A 168 -2.61 22.18 8.46
CA LEU A 168 -2.67 20.72 8.48
C LEU A 168 -1.75 20.07 9.53
N SER A 169 -0.59 20.67 9.83
CA SER A 169 0.35 20.18 10.85
C SER A 169 -0.21 20.22 12.28
N GLU A 170 -1.22 21.04 12.52
CA GLU A 170 -1.92 21.12 13.81
C GLU A 170 -3.07 20.11 13.90
N ILE A 171 -3.53 19.56 12.77
CA ILE A 171 -4.72 18.70 12.69
C ILE A 171 -4.33 17.24 12.38
N VAL A 172 -3.21 17.02 11.71
CA VAL A 172 -2.76 15.72 11.24
C VAL A 172 -1.38 15.41 11.80
N GLU A 173 -1.22 14.17 12.25
CA GLU A 173 0.05 13.63 12.74
C GLU A 173 0.45 12.43 11.88
N VAL A 174 1.57 12.54 11.18
CA VAL A 174 2.14 11.42 10.41
C VAL A 174 3.10 10.66 11.31
N VAL A 175 2.73 9.43 11.68
CA VAL A 175 3.56 8.58 12.54
C VAL A 175 4.75 8.06 11.74
N PRO A 176 6.00 8.16 12.24
CA PRO A 176 7.17 7.65 11.55
C PRO A 176 7.06 6.14 11.31
N TYR A 177 7.75 5.68 10.27
CA TYR A 177 7.78 4.26 9.96
C TYR A 177 8.73 3.51 10.90
N ASP A 178 8.20 2.51 11.61
CA ASP A 178 8.97 1.62 12.47
C ASP A 178 9.33 0.34 11.70
N PHE A 179 10.63 0.17 11.46
CA PHE A 179 11.22 -0.96 10.73
C PHE A 179 11.42 -2.21 11.61
N THR A 180 11.10 -2.14 12.90
CA THR A 180 11.26 -3.26 13.84
C THR A 180 10.41 -4.43 13.37
N PHE A 181 11.03 -5.60 13.22
CA PHE A 181 10.32 -6.80 12.82
C PHE A 181 9.30 -7.22 13.89
N ARG A 182 8.08 -7.54 13.48
CA ARG A 182 7.02 -8.03 14.36
C ARG A 182 6.30 -9.22 13.75
N TYR A 183 6.18 -10.28 14.53
CA TYR A 183 5.31 -11.39 14.18
C TYR A 183 3.96 -11.25 14.90
N LEU A 184 2.86 -11.42 14.17
CA LEU A 184 1.50 -11.48 14.71
C LEU A 184 0.99 -12.91 14.54
N LEU A 185 0.93 -13.67 15.63
CA LEU A 185 0.24 -14.97 15.66
C LEU A 185 -1.26 -14.69 15.78
N GLN A 186 -2.03 -14.96 14.72
CA GLN A 186 -3.47 -15.12 14.87
C GLN A 186 -3.73 -16.57 15.34
N PRO A 187 -4.47 -16.78 16.45
CA PRO A 187 -4.81 -18.10 16.95
C PRO A 187 -5.74 -18.88 16.02
#